data_AF-A0A821JQ36-F1
#
_entry.id   AF-A0A821JQ36-F1
#
_cell.length_a   1.000
_cell.length_b   1.000
_cell.length_c   1.000
_cell.angle_alpha   90.00
_cell.angle_beta   90.00
_cell.angle_gamma   90.00
#
_symmetry.space_group_name_H-M   'P 1'
#
loop_
_entity.id
_entity.type
_entity.pdbx_description
1 polymer ?
#
loop_
_entity_poly.entity_id
_entity_poly.type
_entity_poly.pdbx_seq_one_letter_code
_entity_poly.pdbx_strand_id
1 'polypeptide(L)'
;MADSSDADVRHAQAEFERQYHITRLTLDGLPNAQNHHLSCLFDLIESELQYHQKSVQILEEFHKKIGLSKPIPHASLPRLRTAIVKFDYEALDSNELSVLAKETVNIISDGDDSDWVTVEKQLTKQQGRVPRAYLQIDALLS
;
A
#
# COMPACT_ATOMS: atom_id res chain seq x y z
N MET A 1 57.15 36.30 -0.72
CA MET A 1 55.72 36.53 -0.38
C MET A 1 54.80 36.18 -1.54
N ALA A 2 55.02 36.68 -2.77
CA ALA A 2 54.18 36.35 -3.93
C ALA A 2 54.23 34.86 -4.35
N ASP A 3 55.41 34.23 -4.30
CA ASP A 3 55.60 32.84 -4.72
C ASP A 3 54.92 31.82 -3.78
N SER A 4 54.87 32.13 -2.48
CA SER A 4 54.15 31.32 -1.48
C SER A 4 52.63 31.36 -1.72
N SER A 5 52.11 32.53 -2.07
CA SER A 5 50.67 32.69 -2.31
C SER A 5 50.22 31.97 -3.59
N ASP A 6 51.06 31.92 -4.64
CA ASP A 6 50.73 31.19 -5.86
C ASP A 6 50.74 29.67 -5.62
N ALA A 7 51.69 29.18 -4.82
CA ALA A 7 51.76 27.78 -4.40
C ALA A 7 50.51 27.36 -3.58
N ASP A 8 50.09 28.21 -2.64
CA ASP A 8 48.90 27.95 -1.81
C ASP A 8 47.61 27.89 -2.66
N VAL A 9 47.47 28.76 -3.66
CA VAL A 9 46.32 28.75 -4.58
C VAL A 9 46.29 27.47 -5.43
N ARG A 10 47.44 27.03 -5.95
CA ARG A 10 47.52 25.76 -6.71
C ARG A 10 47.20 24.56 -5.83
N HIS A 11 47.66 24.57 -4.58
CA HIS A 11 47.35 23.52 -3.63
C HIS A 11 45.85 23.46 -3.32
N ALA A 12 45.23 24.62 -3.05
CA ALA A 12 43.80 24.71 -2.80
C ALA A 12 42.96 24.27 -4.02
N GLN A 13 43.39 24.62 -5.23
CA GLN A 13 42.71 24.20 -6.46
C GLN A 13 42.81 22.68 -6.68
N ALA A 14 43.99 22.09 -6.46
CA ALA A 14 44.16 20.65 -6.57
C ALA A 14 43.30 19.88 -5.55
N GLU A 15 43.20 20.38 -4.32
CA GLU A 15 42.32 19.77 -3.30
C GLU A 15 40.84 19.97 -3.66
N PHE A 16 40.45 21.13 -4.19
CA PHE A 16 39.08 21.35 -4.66
C PHE A 16 38.69 20.40 -5.80
N GLU A 17 39.55 20.24 -6.80
CA GLU A 17 39.30 19.30 -7.92
C GLU A 17 39.19 17.85 -7.43
N ARG A 18 40.02 17.46 -6.46
CA ARG A 18 39.95 16.16 -5.80
C ARG A 18 38.62 15.96 -5.08
N GLN A 19 38.19 16.94 -4.28
CA GLN A 19 36.93 16.87 -3.53
C GLN A 19 35.71 16.92 -4.43
N TYR A 20 35.75 17.71 -5.50
CA TYR A 20 34.72 17.75 -6.53
C TYR A 20 34.54 16.38 -7.17
N HIS A 21 35.63 15.70 -7.52
CA HIS A 21 35.59 14.38 -8.11
C HIS A 21 34.99 13.32 -7.16
N ILE A 22 35.40 13.32 -5.89
CA ILE A 22 34.86 12.40 -4.86
C ILE A 22 33.37 12.63 -4.67
N THR A 23 32.96 13.89 -4.56
CA THR A 23 31.55 14.25 -4.35
C THR A 23 30.71 13.80 -5.54
N ARG A 24 31.19 14.06 -6.77
CA ARG A 24 30.51 13.61 -7.99
C ARG A 24 30.35 12.09 -8.02
N LEU A 25 31.42 11.34 -7.77
CA LEU A 25 31.36 9.87 -7.74
C LEU A 25 30.35 9.36 -6.70
N THR A 26 30.28 10.03 -5.54
CA THR A 26 29.32 9.69 -4.48
C THR A 26 27.87 9.95 -4.93
N LEU A 27 27.62 11.09 -5.57
CA LEU A 27 26.31 11.44 -6.10
C LEU A 27 25.88 10.50 -7.24
N ASP A 28 26.82 10.08 -8.10
CA ASP A 28 26.56 9.09 -9.14
C ASP A 28 26.17 7.71 -8.56
N GLY A 29 26.61 7.41 -7.34
CA GLY A 29 26.21 6.21 -6.58
C GLY A 29 24.86 6.32 -5.85
N LEU A 30 24.26 7.50 -5.76
CA LEU A 30 23.01 7.74 -5.02
C LEU A 30 21.82 6.92 -5.56
N PRO A 31 21.57 6.83 -6.88
CA PRO A 31 20.48 6.01 -7.40
C PRO A 31 20.63 4.53 -7.05
N ASN A 32 21.88 4.03 -6.99
CA ASN A 32 22.16 2.65 -6.60
C ASN A 32 21.81 2.41 -5.11
N ALA A 33 22.16 3.35 -4.22
CA ALA A 33 21.78 3.28 -2.81
C ALA A 33 20.24 3.33 -2.64
N GLN A 34 19.55 4.16 -3.42
CA GLN A 34 18.09 4.23 -3.40
C GLN A 34 17.44 2.90 -3.82
N ASN A 35 17.93 2.28 -4.90
CA ASN A 35 17.46 0.96 -5.33
C ASN A 35 17.74 -0.12 -4.28
N HIS A 36 18.89 -0.07 -3.62
CA HIS A 36 19.20 -0.97 -2.52
C HIS A 36 18.22 -0.81 -1.35
N HIS A 37 17.89 0.42 -0.96
CA HIS A 37 16.90 0.67 0.10
C HIS A 37 15.51 0.13 -0.28
N LEU A 38 15.09 0.28 -1.54
CA LEU A 38 13.85 -0.31 -2.03
C LEU A 38 13.86 -1.83 -1.90
N SER A 39 14.96 -2.49 -2.28
CA SER A 39 15.12 -3.94 -2.08
C SER A 39 14.96 -4.32 -0.61
N CYS A 40 15.63 -3.60 0.30
CA CYS A 40 15.52 -3.89 1.74
C CYS A 40 14.09 -3.71 2.26
N LEU A 41 13.33 -2.73 1.76
CA LEU A 41 11.92 -2.56 2.11
C LEU A 41 11.07 -3.72 1.58
N PHE A 42 11.32 -4.20 0.38
CA PHE A 42 10.65 -5.39 -0.16
C PHE A 42 10.95 -6.63 0.68
N ASP A 43 12.23 -6.86 1.00
CA ASP A 43 12.65 -7.99 1.83
C ASP A 43 12.00 -7.93 3.23
N LEU A 44 11.90 -6.73 3.81
CA LEU A 44 11.21 -6.52 5.09
C LEU A 44 9.74 -6.91 5.00
N ILE A 45 9.02 -6.41 3.99
CA ILE A 45 7.60 -6.72 3.79
C ILE A 45 7.40 -8.22 3.57
N GLU A 46 8.27 -8.87 2.80
CA GLU A 46 8.20 -10.31 2.59
C GLU A 46 8.40 -11.07 3.90
N SER A 47 9.37 -10.66 4.73
CA SER A 47 9.63 -11.29 6.03
C SER A 47 8.44 -11.15 7.00
N GLU A 48 7.78 -9.98 7.03
CA GLU A 48 6.57 -9.73 7.82
C GLU A 48 5.41 -10.61 7.34
N LEU A 49 5.19 -10.68 6.02
CA LEU A 49 4.15 -11.53 5.43
C LEU A 49 4.37 -13.01 5.81
N GLN A 50 5.62 -13.49 5.69
CA GLN A 50 5.98 -14.85 6.07
C GLN A 50 5.79 -15.11 7.57
N TYR A 51 6.15 -14.15 8.43
CA TYR A 51 5.95 -14.26 9.87
C TYR A 51 4.47 -14.40 10.22
N HIS A 52 3.63 -13.51 9.67
CA HIS A 52 2.20 -13.54 9.89
C HIS A 52 1.55 -14.84 9.37
N GLN A 53 1.96 -15.30 8.19
CA GLN A 53 1.49 -16.58 7.64
C GLN A 53 1.82 -17.75 8.58
N LYS A 54 3.05 -17.81 9.12
CA LYS A 54 3.46 -18.85 10.07
C LYS A 54 2.67 -18.78 11.38
N SER A 55 2.45 -17.57 11.91
CA SER A 55 1.65 -17.36 13.13
C SER A 55 0.23 -17.90 12.96
N VAL A 56 -0.40 -17.60 11.82
CA VAL A 56 -1.74 -18.10 11.49
C VAL A 56 -1.78 -19.63 11.43
N GLN A 57 -0.81 -20.25 10.75
CA GLN A 57 -0.73 -21.72 10.64
C GLN A 57 -0.61 -22.39 12.02
N ILE A 58 0.24 -21.87 12.91
CA ILE A 58 0.41 -22.39 14.27
C ILE A 58 -0.90 -22.28 15.05
N LEU A 59 -1.57 -21.14 14.95
CA LEU A 59 -2.85 -20.94 15.63
C LEU A 59 -3.92 -21.88 15.07
N GLU A 60 -3.96 -22.15 13.76
CA GLU A 60 -4.91 -23.10 13.17
C GLU A 60 -4.67 -24.52 13.69
N GLU A 61 -3.41 -24.95 13.75
CA GLU A 61 -3.04 -26.24 14.31
C GLU A 61 -3.43 -26.33 15.80
N PHE A 62 -3.22 -25.26 16.57
CA PHE A 62 -3.64 -25.18 17.96
C PHE A 62 -5.17 -25.25 18.10
N HIS A 63 -5.94 -24.46 17.32
CA HIS A 63 -7.41 -24.49 17.33
C HIS A 63 -7.96 -25.88 17.00
N LYS A 64 -7.33 -26.58 16.06
CA LYS A 64 -7.65 -27.98 15.75
C LYS A 64 -7.42 -28.90 16.96
N LYS A 65 -6.31 -28.74 17.67
CA LYS A 65 -5.98 -29.54 18.88
C LYS A 65 -6.95 -29.31 20.04
N ILE A 66 -7.44 -28.08 20.20
CA ILE A 66 -8.42 -27.75 21.27
C ILE A 66 -9.88 -28.02 20.89
N GLY A 67 -10.14 -28.61 19.71
CA GLY A 67 -11.49 -28.96 19.26
C GLY A 67 -12.38 -27.76 18.90
N LEU A 68 -11.79 -26.56 18.78
CA LEU A 68 -12.52 -25.35 18.39
C LEU A 68 -12.57 -25.29 16.87
N SER A 69 -13.56 -25.99 16.29
CA SER A 69 -13.80 -26.09 14.83
C SER A 69 -14.14 -24.77 14.13
N LYS A 70 -14.19 -23.64 14.85
CA LYS A 70 -14.46 -22.35 14.23
C LYS A 70 -13.14 -21.75 13.74
N PRO A 71 -13.02 -21.40 12.44
CA PRO A 71 -11.82 -20.76 11.93
C PRO A 71 -11.56 -19.47 12.70
N ILE A 72 -10.28 -19.19 12.93
CA ILE A 72 -9.81 -18.00 13.64
C ILE A 72 -10.29 -16.77 12.88
N PRO A 73 -11.00 -15.82 13.51
CA PRO A 73 -11.51 -14.60 12.86
C PRO A 73 -10.43 -13.69 12.25
N HIS A 74 -9.15 -13.99 12.44
CA HIS A 74 -8.00 -13.17 12.01
C HIS A 74 -7.11 -13.85 10.96
N ALA A 75 -7.35 -15.12 10.62
CA ALA A 75 -6.67 -15.82 9.52
C ALA A 75 -7.27 -15.45 8.14
N SER A 76 -8.50 -14.97 8.15
CA SER A 76 -9.04 -14.14 7.08
C SER A 76 -8.89 -12.71 7.55
N LEU A 77 -7.97 -11.93 6.95
CA LEU A 77 -8.27 -10.52 6.75
C LEU A 77 -9.74 -10.50 6.27
N PRO A 78 -10.63 -9.65 6.83
CA PRO A 78 -11.94 -9.48 6.21
C PRO A 78 -11.63 -9.27 4.74
N ARG A 79 -12.09 -10.18 3.88
CA ARG A 79 -11.96 -10.01 2.44
C ARG A 79 -12.76 -8.75 2.17
N LEU A 80 -12.11 -7.59 2.27
CA LEU A 80 -12.67 -6.29 1.97
C LEU A 80 -12.80 -6.35 0.46
N ARG A 81 -13.91 -6.92 0.01
CA ARG A 81 -14.30 -6.85 -1.39
C ARG A 81 -14.45 -5.37 -1.65
N THR A 82 -13.59 -4.82 -2.46
CA THR A 82 -13.65 -3.42 -2.84
C THR A 82 -14.28 -3.33 -4.22
N ALA A 83 -14.93 -2.21 -4.49
CA ALA A 83 -15.41 -1.87 -5.80
C ALA A 83 -14.91 -0.50 -6.20
N ILE A 84 -14.67 -0.34 -7.50
CA ILE A 84 -14.43 0.96 -8.13
C ILE A 84 -15.75 1.44 -8.73
N VAL A 85 -16.14 2.65 -8.40
CA VAL A 85 -17.35 3.28 -8.94
C VAL A 85 -17.10 3.65 -10.40
N LYS A 86 -17.92 3.14 -11.32
CA LYS A 86 -17.78 3.36 -12.77
C LYS A 86 -18.35 4.70 -13.22
N PHE A 87 -19.44 5.13 -12.59
CA PHE A 87 -20.18 6.35 -12.92
C PHE A 87 -20.65 7.04 -11.65
N ASP A 88 -20.81 8.35 -11.71
CA ASP A 88 -21.41 9.11 -10.62
C ASP A 88 -22.84 8.61 -10.33
N TYR A 89 -23.18 8.52 -9.05
CA TYR A 89 -24.50 8.16 -8.58
C TYR A 89 -24.90 9.09 -7.45
N GLU A 90 -26.11 9.65 -7.52
CA GLU A 90 -26.69 10.46 -6.45
C GLU A 90 -27.76 9.64 -5.75
N ALA A 91 -27.72 9.59 -4.41
CA ALA A 91 -28.73 8.91 -3.61
C ALA A 91 -30.11 9.56 -3.78
N LEU A 92 -31.13 8.74 -4.04
CA LEU A 92 -32.53 9.20 -4.13
C LEU A 92 -33.22 9.25 -2.76
N ASP A 93 -32.77 8.42 -1.81
CA ASP A 93 -33.33 8.34 -0.46
C ASP A 93 -32.23 8.17 0.62
N SER A 94 -32.67 8.06 1.88
CA SER A 94 -31.76 7.92 3.03
C SER A 94 -31.05 6.57 3.14
N ASN A 95 -31.47 5.58 2.35
CA ASN A 95 -30.91 4.23 2.37
C ASN A 95 -29.85 4.04 1.26
N GLU A 96 -29.75 4.98 0.35
CA GLU A 96 -28.79 5.01 -0.75
C GLU A 96 -27.57 5.88 -0.42
N LEU A 97 -26.47 5.70 -1.17
CA LEU A 97 -25.24 6.44 -0.97
C LEU A 97 -24.79 7.13 -2.27
N SER A 98 -24.60 8.45 -2.22
CA SER A 98 -24.02 9.18 -3.35
C SER A 98 -22.54 8.84 -3.48
N VAL A 99 -22.12 8.41 -4.67
CA VAL A 99 -20.74 8.02 -4.98
C VAL A 99 -20.26 8.69 -6.25
N LEU A 100 -18.95 8.95 -6.33
CA LEU A 100 -18.33 9.56 -7.50
C LEU A 100 -17.58 8.53 -8.33
N ALA A 101 -17.54 8.70 -9.65
CA ALA A 101 -16.77 7.88 -10.55
C ALA A 101 -15.30 7.85 -10.12
N LYS A 102 -14.69 6.67 -10.20
CA LYS A 102 -13.32 6.35 -9.76
C LYS A 102 -13.12 6.37 -8.24
N GLU A 103 -14.17 6.58 -7.43
CA GLU A 103 -14.12 6.38 -5.99
C GLU A 103 -14.00 4.88 -5.68
N THR A 104 -13.14 4.53 -4.72
CA THR A 104 -13.04 3.15 -4.21
C THR A 104 -13.89 3.01 -2.96
N VAL A 105 -14.80 2.05 -2.97
CA VAL A 105 -15.71 1.77 -1.86
C VAL A 105 -15.53 0.35 -1.34
N ASN A 106 -15.78 0.15 -0.06
CA ASN A 106 -15.77 -1.17 0.55
C ASN A 106 -17.16 -1.79 0.42
N ILE A 107 -17.26 -3.02 -0.07
CA ILE A 107 -18.52 -3.76 -0.16
C ILE A 107 -18.78 -4.42 1.20
N ILE A 108 -19.92 -4.10 1.79
CA ILE A 108 -20.37 -4.70 3.06
C ILE A 108 -21.22 -5.94 2.80
N SER A 109 -22.13 -5.85 1.83
CA SER A 109 -23.05 -6.93 1.48
C SER A 109 -23.38 -6.85 -0.01
N ASP A 110 -23.31 -8.00 -0.68
CA ASP A 110 -23.60 -8.12 -2.11
C ASP A 110 -25.11 -8.06 -2.42
N GLY A 111 -25.99 -8.06 -1.40
CA GLY A 111 -27.44 -8.12 -1.58
C GLY A 111 -27.87 -9.49 -2.11
N ASP A 112 -28.71 -10.21 -1.37
CA ASP A 112 -28.97 -11.63 -1.66
C ASP A 112 -29.57 -11.94 -3.04
N ASP A 113 -30.14 -10.97 -3.78
CA ASP A 113 -30.68 -11.18 -5.14
C ASP A 113 -31.05 -9.87 -5.90
N SER A 114 -30.49 -8.72 -5.51
CA SER A 114 -30.97 -7.42 -6.00
C SER A 114 -29.85 -6.63 -6.67
N ASP A 115 -30.18 -5.86 -7.71
CA ASP A 115 -29.28 -4.99 -8.49
C ASP A 115 -28.56 -3.88 -7.67
N TRP A 116 -28.47 -4.04 -6.35
CA TRP A 116 -28.01 -3.07 -5.36
C TRP A 116 -26.98 -3.71 -4.44
N VAL A 117 -25.88 -3.00 -4.25
CA VAL A 117 -24.78 -3.38 -3.36
C VAL A 117 -24.72 -2.38 -2.22
N THR A 118 -24.61 -2.87 -0.99
CA THR A 118 -24.38 -1.98 0.17
C THR A 118 -22.88 -1.74 0.30
N VAL A 119 -22.51 -0.47 0.24
CA VAL A 119 -21.10 -0.04 0.24
C VAL A 119 -20.83 0.96 1.36
N GLU A 120 -19.56 1.02 1.78
CA GLU A 120 -19.03 1.99 2.73
C GLU A 120 -17.94 2.84 2.08
N LYS A 121 -18.02 4.16 2.24
CA LYS A 121 -16.93 5.07 1.88
C LYS A 121 -15.74 4.90 2.82
N GLN A 122 -14.55 4.75 2.26
CA GLN A 122 -13.34 4.50 3.05
C GLN A 122 -13.00 5.65 4.01
N LEU A 123 -13.23 6.90 3.59
CA LEU A 123 -12.88 8.09 4.36
C LEU A 123 -13.97 8.50 5.34
N THR A 124 -15.21 8.64 4.87
CA THR A 124 -16.31 9.20 5.68
C THR A 124 -17.05 8.15 6.50
N LYS A 125 -16.81 6.86 6.24
CA LYS A 125 -17.53 5.73 6.86
C LYS A 125 -19.04 5.79 6.68
N GLN A 126 -19.51 6.56 5.70
CA GLN A 126 -20.91 6.58 5.30
C GLN A 126 -21.24 5.31 4.54
N GLN A 127 -22.39 4.74 4.86
CA GLN A 127 -22.88 3.49 4.29
C GLN A 127 -24.22 3.72 3.60
N GLY A 128 -24.45 2.98 2.53
CA GLY A 128 -25.73 2.97 1.85
C GLY A 128 -25.68 2.12 0.59
N ARG A 129 -26.82 2.03 -0.08
CA ARG A 129 -26.99 1.20 -1.27
C ARG A 129 -26.59 1.97 -2.53
N VAL A 130 -25.93 1.28 -3.44
CA VAL A 130 -25.57 1.78 -4.77
C VAL A 130 -25.92 0.70 -5.81
N PRO A 131 -26.44 1.06 -6.99
CA PRO A 131 -26.72 0.07 -8.02
C PRO A 131 -25.45 -0.67 -8.47
N ARG A 132 -25.52 -2.00 -8.56
CA ARG A 132 -24.41 -2.87 -8.96
C ARG A 132 -23.84 -2.51 -10.33
N ALA A 133 -24.68 -2.06 -11.26
CA ALA A 133 -24.27 -1.64 -12.61
C ALA A 133 -23.28 -0.46 -12.60
N TYR A 134 -23.29 0.34 -11.52
CA TYR A 134 -22.42 1.49 -11.31
C TYR A 134 -21.11 1.12 -10.62
N LEU A 135 -20.92 -0.16 -10.26
CA LEU A 135 -19.75 -0.66 -9.56
C LEU A 135 -19.00 -1.68 -10.42
N GLN A 136 -17.68 -1.62 -10.36
CA GLN A 136 -16.78 -2.66 -10.83
C GLN A 136 -16.23 -3.36 -9.59
N ILE A 137 -16.68 -4.59 -9.34
CA ILE A 137 -16.27 -5.39 -8.19
C ILE A 137 -14.99 -6.13 -8.55
N ASP A 138 -13.91 -5.89 -7.81
CA ASP A 138 -12.66 -6.61 -8.02
C ASP A 138 -12.77 -8.00 -7.38
N ALA A 139 -13.03 -9.01 -8.21
CA ALA A 139 -13.17 -10.42 -7.81
C ALA A 139 -11.82 -11.12 -7.53
N LEU A 140 -10.72 -10.37 -7.41
CA LEU A 140 -9.35 -10.91 -7.44
C LEU A 140 -8.90 -11.69 -6.18
N LEU A 141 -9.80 -11.98 -5.23
CA LEU A 141 -9.50 -12.83 -4.07
C LEU A 141 -10.68 -13.80 -3.79
N SER A 142 -10.89 -14.72 -4.74
CA SER A 142 -11.74 -15.92 -4.58
C SER A 142 -10.97 -17.02 -3.86
#